data_AF-A0AAE4AC79-F1
#
_entry.id   AF-A0AAE4AC79-F1
#
_cell.length_a   1.000
_cell.length_b   1.000
_cell.length_c   1.000
_cell.angle_alpha   90.00
_cell.angle_beta   90.00
_cell.angle_gamma   90.00
#
_symmetry.space_group_name_H-M   'P 1'
#
loop_
_entity.id
_entity.type
_entity.pdbx_description
1 polymer ?
#
loop_
_entity_poly.entity_id
_entity_poly.type
_entity_poly.pdbx_seq_one_letter_code
_entity_poly.pdbx_strand_id
1 'polypeptide(L)'
;MTRFDRRSVIAGLGLAGLAPALASPAAAEDMLKLRELYDANQDFSALAKELEGSPVTVEGFMAPPLKADIEFFVLTKKPMSVCPFCETEAEWPDDILAVYTRRGFDVVPFNRGIEVTGELSLGPRRHEDTGFLSMVRIENARFRYG
;
A
#
# COMPACT_ATOMS: atom_id res chain seq x y z
N MET A 1 55.25 -62.37 3.94
CA MET A 1 55.90 -61.10 3.57
C MET A 1 54.90 -60.22 2.84
N THR A 2 54.78 -59.01 3.35
CA THR A 2 53.97 -57.85 2.98
C THR A 2 54.08 -57.45 1.50
N ARG A 3 52.93 -57.12 0.87
CA ARG A 3 52.73 -55.78 0.28
C ARG A 3 51.25 -55.52 -0.04
N PHE A 4 50.60 -54.75 0.84
CA PHE A 4 49.43 -53.93 0.54
C PHE A 4 49.94 -52.61 -0.05
N ASP A 5 49.43 -52.16 -1.19
CA ASP A 5 49.42 -50.74 -1.60
C ASP A 5 48.34 -50.57 -2.70
N ARG A 6 47.20 -49.94 -2.41
CA ARG A 6 46.87 -48.50 -2.51
C ARG A 6 46.36 -48.06 -3.89
N ARG A 7 45.05 -47.79 -3.94
CA ARG A 7 44.33 -46.74 -4.70
C ARG A 7 42.84 -46.93 -4.36
N SER A 8 42.27 -46.21 -3.39
CA SER A 8 41.67 -44.87 -3.52
C SER A 8 40.67 -44.84 -4.69
N VAL A 9 39.36 -44.59 -4.53
CA VAL A 9 38.71 -43.42 -3.91
C VAL A 9 37.25 -43.77 -3.50
N ILE A 10 36.81 -43.11 -2.43
CA ILE A 10 35.50 -43.17 -1.75
C ILE A 10 34.49 -42.18 -2.35
N ALA A 11 33.20 -42.48 -2.17
CA ALA A 11 32.04 -41.57 -2.11
C ALA A 11 31.57 -40.93 -3.42
N GLY A 12 30.28 -40.73 -3.65
CA GLY A 12 29.09 -40.88 -2.82
C GLY A 12 28.01 -40.11 -3.57
N LEU A 13 27.04 -40.82 -4.16
CA LEU A 13 25.97 -40.18 -4.93
C LEU A 13 25.04 -39.46 -3.95
N GLY A 14 25.10 -38.13 -3.96
CA GLY A 14 24.22 -37.27 -3.17
C GLY A 14 22.77 -37.43 -3.61
N LEU A 15 21.88 -37.76 -2.66
CA LEU A 15 20.44 -37.60 -2.85
C LEU A 15 20.12 -36.10 -2.86
N ALA A 16 19.60 -35.66 -4.00
CA ALA A 16 19.04 -34.34 -4.20
C ALA A 16 17.91 -34.08 -3.18
N GLY A 17 18.08 -33.04 -2.37
CA GLY A 17 17.02 -32.55 -1.48
C GLY A 17 15.89 -31.92 -2.28
N LEU A 18 14.69 -32.48 -2.18
CA LEU A 18 13.45 -31.77 -2.50
C LEU A 18 13.07 -30.92 -1.28
N ALA A 19 13.40 -29.63 -1.32
CA ALA A 19 12.79 -28.67 -0.41
C ALA A 19 11.41 -28.27 -0.99
N PRO A 20 10.29 -28.49 -0.28
CA PRO A 20 9.01 -27.95 -0.69
C PRO A 20 9.08 -26.43 -0.54
N ALA A 21 8.95 -25.70 -1.65
CA ALA A 21 8.70 -24.27 -1.63
C ALA A 21 7.36 -24.06 -0.92
N LEU A 22 7.41 -23.53 0.31
CA LEU A 22 6.25 -23.03 1.03
C LEU A 22 5.70 -21.85 0.20
N ALA A 23 4.70 -22.13 -0.63
CA ALA A 23 3.82 -21.11 -1.15
C ALA A 23 3.02 -20.57 0.03
N SER A 24 3.39 -19.39 0.55
CA SER A 24 2.53 -18.67 1.46
C SER A 24 1.18 -18.45 0.76
N PRO A 25 0.05 -18.80 1.39
CA PRO A 25 -1.22 -18.34 0.87
C PRO A 25 -1.16 -16.81 0.92
N ALA A 26 -1.44 -16.16 -0.20
CA ALA A 26 -1.81 -14.76 -0.17
C ALA A 26 -3.03 -14.71 0.73
N ALA A 27 -2.84 -14.30 1.99
CA ALA A 27 -3.94 -13.96 2.86
C ALA A 27 -4.81 -13.01 2.05
N ALA A 28 -6.10 -13.31 1.96
CA ALA A 28 -7.06 -12.33 1.51
C ALA A 28 -6.90 -11.15 2.47
N GLU A 29 -6.14 -10.14 2.06
CA GLU A 29 -6.01 -8.89 2.80
C GLU A 29 -7.43 -8.34 2.85
N ASP A 30 -8.08 -8.43 4.01
CA ASP A 30 -9.44 -7.93 4.19
C ASP A 30 -9.49 -6.49 3.68
N MET A 31 -10.39 -6.23 2.73
CA MET A 31 -10.52 -4.92 2.10
C MET A 31 -11.03 -3.92 3.14
N LEU A 32 -10.18 -2.95 3.49
CA LEU A 32 -10.49 -1.92 4.47
C LEU A 32 -11.38 -0.85 3.85
N LYS A 33 -12.41 -0.45 4.58
CA LYS A 33 -13.14 0.77 4.24
C LYS A 33 -12.39 1.95 4.83
N LEU A 34 -12.35 3.04 4.07
CA LEU A 34 -11.64 4.25 4.47
C LEU A 34 -12.08 4.76 5.87
N ARG A 35 -13.39 4.69 6.19
CA ARG A 35 -13.92 5.06 7.52
C ARG A 35 -13.32 4.28 8.69
N GLU A 36 -12.74 3.11 8.45
CA GLU A 36 -12.19 2.23 9.50
C GLU A 36 -10.79 2.69 9.94
N LEU A 37 -10.17 3.60 9.18
CA LEU A 37 -8.89 4.22 9.52
C LEU A 37 -9.03 5.38 10.52
N TYR A 38 -10.27 5.84 10.76
CA TYR A 38 -10.57 6.95 11.65
C TYR A 38 -11.48 6.50 12.80
N ASP A 39 -11.34 7.16 13.95
CA ASP A 39 -12.26 7.02 15.08
C ASP A 39 -13.36 8.08 15.06
N ALA A 40 -14.25 8.05 16.06
CA ALA A 40 -15.37 9.00 16.16
C ALA A 40 -14.95 10.45 16.47
N ASN A 41 -13.69 10.69 16.86
CA ASN A 41 -13.13 11.99 17.17
C ASN A 41 -12.23 12.52 16.05
N GLN A 42 -12.27 11.88 14.86
CA GLN A 42 -11.42 12.20 13.71
C GLN A 42 -9.92 11.99 13.96
N ASP A 43 -9.55 11.14 14.93
CA ASP A 43 -8.18 10.67 15.15
C ASP A 43 -7.97 9.29 14.48
N PHE A 44 -6.73 8.80 14.46
CA PHE A 44 -6.40 7.48 13.94
C PHE A 44 -7.05 6.39 14.80
N SER A 45 -7.79 5.49 14.14
CA SER A 45 -8.44 4.37 14.80
C SER A 45 -7.41 3.41 15.43
N ALA A 46 -7.87 2.58 16.37
CA ALA A 46 -7.03 1.51 16.92
C ALA A 46 -6.53 0.55 15.82
N LEU A 47 -7.40 0.25 14.85
CA LEU A 47 -7.07 -0.57 13.69
C LEU A 47 -5.99 0.09 12.81
N ALA A 48 -6.10 1.39 12.55
CA ALA A 48 -5.09 2.11 11.78
C ALA A 48 -3.72 2.04 12.45
N LYS A 49 -3.67 2.25 13.77
CA LYS A 49 -2.43 2.19 14.57
C LYS A 49 -1.83 0.77 14.57
N GLU A 50 -2.66 -0.26 14.60
CA GLU A 50 -2.22 -1.65 14.52
C GLU A 50 -1.63 -2.00 13.14
N LEU A 51 -2.20 -1.43 12.07
CA LEU A 51 -1.81 -1.69 10.68
C LEU A 51 -0.70 -0.75 10.17
N GLU A 52 -0.19 0.17 10.99
CA GLU A 52 0.87 1.09 10.56
C GLU A 52 2.13 0.32 10.08
N GLY A 53 2.62 0.68 8.89
CA GLY A 53 3.73 0.00 8.21
C GLY A 53 3.36 -1.33 7.54
N SER A 54 2.10 -1.78 7.62
CA SER A 54 1.64 -3.02 7.00
C SER A 54 1.04 -2.77 5.61
N PRO A 55 1.08 -3.77 4.71
CA PRO A 55 0.35 -3.71 3.46
C PRO A 55 -1.17 -3.78 3.74
N VAL A 56 -1.92 -2.88 3.11
CA VAL A 56 -3.38 -2.81 3.21
C VAL A 56 -3.99 -2.56 1.84
N THR A 57 -5.25 -2.96 1.67
CA THR A 57 -6.06 -2.63 0.49
C THR A 57 -7.27 -1.81 0.91
N VAL A 58 -7.46 -0.64 0.30
CA VAL A 58 -8.54 0.32 0.62
C VAL A 58 -9.36 0.61 -0.64
N GLU A 59 -10.68 0.54 -0.51
CA GLU A 59 -11.62 0.93 -1.57
C GLU A 59 -11.96 2.43 -1.50
N GLY A 60 -12.07 3.09 -2.65
CA GLY A 60 -12.57 4.47 -2.73
C GLY A 60 -12.65 5.01 -4.14
N PHE A 61 -12.66 6.34 -4.26
CA PHE A 61 -12.73 7.07 -5.53
C PHE A 61 -11.54 8.02 -5.63
N MET A 62 -10.97 8.13 -6.83
CA MET A 62 -9.89 9.11 -7.08
C MET A 62 -10.50 10.51 -7.15
N ALA A 63 -10.08 11.41 -6.26
CA ALA A 63 -10.36 12.83 -6.42
C ALA A 63 -9.60 13.37 -7.64
N PRO A 64 -10.22 14.19 -8.50
CA PRO A 64 -9.55 14.77 -9.65
C PRO A 64 -8.30 15.55 -9.23
N PRO A 65 -7.10 15.22 -9.75
CA PRO A 65 -5.86 15.90 -9.36
C PRO A 65 -5.81 17.34 -9.92
N LEU A 66 -5.17 18.24 -9.17
CA LEU A 66 -5.00 19.64 -9.58
C LEU A 66 -3.95 19.89 -10.65
N LYS A 67 -2.93 19.04 -10.65
CA LYS A 67 -1.76 19.15 -11.53
C LYS A 67 -1.46 17.76 -12.07
N ALA A 68 -1.03 17.68 -13.32
CA ALA A 68 -0.76 16.42 -14.00
C ALA A 68 0.52 15.71 -13.51
N ASP A 69 1.37 16.39 -12.74
CA ASP A 69 2.74 15.93 -12.43
C ASP A 69 2.99 15.70 -10.93
N ILE A 70 1.96 15.37 -10.16
CA ILE A 70 2.11 14.99 -8.74
C ILE A 70 2.19 13.47 -8.61
N GLU A 71 3.09 12.98 -7.75
CA GLU A 71 3.28 11.53 -7.52
C GLU A 71 2.19 10.90 -6.63
N PHE A 72 1.19 11.70 -6.25
CA PHE A 72 0.10 11.29 -5.38
C PHE A 72 -1.27 11.79 -5.85
N PHE A 73 -2.31 11.10 -5.41
CA PHE A 73 -3.70 11.55 -5.51
C PHE A 73 -4.41 11.38 -4.17
N VAL A 74 -5.61 11.95 -4.04
CA VAL A 74 -6.47 11.76 -2.86
C VAL A 74 -7.51 10.69 -3.16
N LEU A 75 -7.59 9.69 -2.29
CA LEU A 75 -8.65 8.68 -2.30
C LEU A 75 -9.77 9.16 -1.37
N THR A 76 -11.00 9.16 -1.86
CA THR A 76 -12.18 9.63 -1.13
C THR A 76 -13.19 8.49 -0.94
N LYS A 77 -14.00 8.57 0.12
CA LYS A 77 -15.10 7.63 0.35
C LYS A 77 -16.23 7.73 -0.68
N LYS A 78 -16.44 8.90 -1.29
CA LYS A 78 -17.52 9.17 -2.25
C LYS A 78 -16.96 9.84 -3.52
N PRO A 79 -17.62 9.66 -4.68
CA PRO A 79 -17.25 10.38 -5.90
C PRO A 79 -17.27 11.89 -5.71
N MET A 80 -16.24 12.59 -6.19
CA MET A 80 -16.15 14.04 -6.15
C MET A 80 -15.70 14.58 -7.52
N SER A 81 -16.42 15.56 -8.07
CA SER A 81 -16.08 16.17 -9.36
C SER A 81 -15.04 17.29 -9.26
N VAL A 82 -14.74 17.75 -8.04
CA VAL A 82 -13.72 18.75 -7.72
C VAL A 82 -13.00 18.26 -6.46
N CYS A 83 -11.69 18.45 -6.37
CA CYS A 83 -10.95 18.11 -5.16
C CYS A 83 -11.21 19.17 -4.07
N PRO A 84 -11.80 18.81 -2.91
CA PRO A 84 -12.22 19.78 -1.90
C PRO A 84 -11.03 20.46 -1.19
N PHE A 85 -9.84 19.87 -1.24
CA PHE A 85 -8.63 20.40 -0.58
C PHE A 85 -7.94 21.51 -1.35
N CYS A 86 -8.44 21.81 -2.54
CA CYS A 86 -7.84 22.75 -3.45
C CYS A 86 -8.35 24.17 -3.23
N GLU A 87 -9.48 24.31 -2.54
CA GLU A 87 -10.14 25.59 -2.34
C GLU A 87 -9.93 26.13 -0.92
N THR A 88 -9.74 25.27 0.10
CA THR A 88 -9.49 25.69 1.49
C THR A 88 -8.67 24.64 2.28
N GLU A 89 -7.58 25.05 2.95
CA GLU A 89 -6.74 24.20 3.84
C GLU A 89 -7.42 23.80 5.18
N ALA A 90 -8.75 23.70 5.21
CA ALA A 90 -9.50 23.52 6.45
C ALA A 90 -9.73 22.03 6.77
N GLU A 91 -9.27 21.62 7.94
CA GLU A 91 -9.57 20.36 8.67
C GLU A 91 -9.50 19.07 7.84
N TRP A 92 -8.48 18.25 8.10
CA TRP A 92 -8.38 16.91 7.50
C TRP A 92 -9.64 16.09 7.81
N PRO A 93 -10.46 15.71 6.80
CA PRO A 93 -11.67 14.98 7.06
C PRO A 93 -11.37 13.49 7.24
N ASP A 94 -12.25 12.83 7.98
CA ASP A 94 -12.19 11.44 8.37
C ASP A 94 -12.60 10.46 7.25
N ASP A 95 -12.68 10.96 6.01
CA ASP A 95 -13.16 10.19 4.87
C ASP A 95 -12.27 10.29 3.61
N ILE A 96 -11.02 10.73 3.80
CA ILE A 96 -9.99 10.71 2.75
C ILE A 96 -8.65 10.11 3.19
N LEU A 97 -7.80 9.76 2.24
CA LEU A 97 -6.38 9.51 2.47
C LEU A 97 -5.56 9.90 1.24
N ALA A 98 -4.27 10.12 1.42
CA ALA A 98 -3.35 10.37 0.31
C ALA A 98 -2.74 9.07 -0.21
N VAL A 99 -2.65 8.91 -1.52
CA VAL A 99 -2.10 7.73 -2.17
C VAL A 99 -0.85 8.12 -2.92
N TYR A 100 0.30 7.65 -2.47
CA TYR A 100 1.60 7.87 -3.11
C TYR A 100 1.97 6.66 -3.95
N THR A 101 2.09 6.87 -5.26
CA THR A 101 2.40 5.80 -6.22
C THR A 101 3.90 5.72 -6.48
N ARG A 102 4.43 4.52 -6.75
CA ARG A 102 5.87 4.34 -7.03
C ARG A 102 6.33 4.95 -8.35
N ARG A 103 5.38 5.12 -9.27
CA ARG A 103 5.51 5.65 -10.63
C ARG A 103 4.25 6.46 -10.83
N GLY A 104 4.30 7.52 -11.65
CA GLY A 104 3.11 8.32 -11.96
C GLY A 104 1.89 7.46 -12.30
N PHE A 105 0.70 8.03 -12.12
CA PHE A 105 -0.58 7.32 -12.27
C PHE A 105 -1.42 7.89 -13.40
N ASP A 106 -2.25 7.02 -13.98
CA ASP A 106 -3.30 7.46 -14.91
C ASP A 106 -4.51 7.96 -14.12
N VAL A 107 -5.03 9.13 -14.51
CA VAL A 107 -6.24 9.68 -13.90
C VAL A 107 -7.44 8.82 -14.29
N VAL A 108 -8.16 8.30 -13.29
CA VAL A 108 -9.41 7.58 -13.51
C VAL A 108 -10.63 8.50 -13.35
N PRO A 109 -11.78 8.19 -13.98
CA PRO A 109 -12.99 8.96 -13.78
C PRO A 109 -13.42 8.95 -12.29
N PHE A 110 -13.75 10.11 -11.75
CA PHE A 110 -14.11 10.28 -10.33
C PHE A 110 -15.35 9.48 -9.88
N ASN A 111 -16.17 9.02 -10.82
CA ASN A 111 -17.37 8.21 -10.59
C ASN A 111 -17.11 6.70 -10.69
N ARG A 112 -15.84 6.27 -10.79
CA ARG A 112 -15.44 4.86 -10.83
C ARG A 112 -14.70 4.51 -9.54
N GLY A 113 -15.18 3.48 -8.86
CA GLY A 113 -14.50 2.92 -7.70
C GLY A 113 -13.17 2.27 -8.10
N ILE A 114 -12.18 2.43 -7.23
CA ILE A 114 -10.87 1.80 -7.33
C ILE A 114 -10.51 1.14 -6.00
N GLU A 115 -9.71 0.10 -6.09
CA GLU A 115 -9.04 -0.54 -4.96
C GLU A 115 -7.57 -0.14 -4.98
N VAL A 116 -7.07 0.38 -3.86
CA VAL A 116 -5.69 0.84 -3.70
C VAL A 116 -4.97 -0.06 -2.71
N THR A 117 -3.89 -0.69 -3.13
CA THR A 117 -3.03 -1.51 -2.26
C THR A 117 -1.68 -0.85 -2.07
N GLY A 118 -1.20 -0.78 -0.83
CA GLY A 118 0.11 -0.26 -0.49
C GLY A 118 0.39 -0.30 1.01
N GLU A 119 1.43 0.39 1.46
CA GLU A 119 1.85 0.41 2.87
C GLU A 119 1.16 1.55 3.63
N LEU A 120 0.51 1.26 4.75
CA LEU A 120 -0.17 2.28 5.56
C LEU A 120 0.85 3.13 6.33
N SER A 121 0.77 4.45 6.22
CA SER A 121 1.58 5.40 7.00
C SER A 121 0.70 6.45 7.67
N LEU A 122 0.92 6.67 8.97
CA LEU A 122 0.16 7.63 9.77
C LEU A 122 1.01 8.85 10.16
N GLY A 123 0.35 9.86 10.70
CA GLY A 123 0.96 11.10 11.18
C GLY A 123 1.07 12.21 10.14
N PRO A 124 1.30 13.46 10.58
CA PRO A 124 1.31 14.62 9.70
C PRO A 124 2.53 14.62 8.77
N ARG A 125 2.31 14.76 7.46
CA ARG A 125 3.35 15.03 6.46
C ARG A 125 2.86 16.08 5.47
N ARG A 126 3.67 17.11 5.24
CA ARG A 126 3.46 18.06 4.14
C ARG A 126 4.25 17.63 2.91
N HIS A 127 3.59 17.63 1.76
CA HIS A 127 4.26 17.48 0.48
C HIS A 127 5.05 18.76 0.14
N GLU A 128 6.32 18.63 -0.24
CA GLU A 128 7.23 19.77 -0.40
C GLU A 128 6.76 20.75 -1.48
N ASP A 129 6.35 20.24 -2.65
CA ASP A 129 5.97 21.11 -3.78
C ASP A 129 4.59 21.75 -3.68
N THR A 130 3.64 21.09 -3.03
CA THR A 130 2.24 21.51 -3.02
C THR A 130 1.81 22.07 -1.67
N GLY A 131 2.60 21.87 -0.61
CA GLY A 131 2.23 22.19 0.76
C GLY A 131 1.14 21.29 1.36
N PHE A 132 0.61 20.34 0.58
CA PHE A 132 -0.51 19.47 0.94
C PHE A 132 -0.20 18.68 2.22
N LEU A 133 -1.02 18.88 3.25
CA LEU A 133 -0.93 18.15 4.51
C LEU A 133 -1.68 16.83 4.40
N SER A 134 -1.01 15.73 4.75
CA SER A 134 -1.59 14.39 4.85
C SER A 134 -1.45 13.83 6.26
N MET A 135 -2.49 13.19 6.77
CA MET A 135 -2.46 12.50 8.06
C MET A 135 -2.42 10.98 7.90
N VAL A 136 -3.13 10.46 6.90
CA VAL A 136 -3.14 9.03 6.52
C VAL A 136 -2.68 8.92 5.07
N ARG A 137 -1.76 7.99 4.83
CA ARG A 137 -1.19 7.73 3.51
C ARG A 137 -1.16 6.25 3.20
N ILE A 138 -1.34 5.92 1.93
CA ILE A 138 -0.91 4.63 1.36
C ILE A 138 0.33 4.89 0.51
N GLU A 139 1.46 4.39 0.98
CA GLU A 139 2.77 4.51 0.33
C GLU A 139 3.00 3.35 -0.63
N ASN A 140 3.90 3.55 -1.60
CA ASN A 140 4.27 2.52 -2.58
C ASN A 140 3.06 1.91 -3.31
N ALA A 141 2.03 2.72 -3.55
CA ALA A 141 0.71 2.24 -3.91
C ALA A 141 0.61 1.77 -5.36
N ARG A 142 -0.34 0.86 -5.57
CA ARG A 142 -0.86 0.40 -6.86
C ARG A 142 -2.38 0.35 -6.76
N PHE A 143 -3.09 0.63 -7.85
CA PHE A 143 -4.54 0.56 -7.85
C PHE A 143 -5.09 -0.17 -9.07
N ARG A 144 -6.32 -0.65 -8.94
CA ARG A 144 -7.10 -1.29 -10.00
C ARG A 144 -8.55 -0.84 -9.91
N TYR A 145 -9.31 -1.03 -10.98
CA TYR A 145 -10.76 -0.91 -10.88
C TYR A 145 -11.30 -1.99 -9.94
N GLY A 146 -12.22 -1.58 -9.06
CA GLY A 146 -13.07 -2.49 -8.28
C GLY A 146 -14.21 -3.07 -9.12
#